data_AF-A0AAD7CDE4-F1
#
_entry.id   AF-A0AAD7CDE4-F1
#
_cell.length_a   1.000
_cell.length_b   1.000
_cell.length_c   1.000
_cell.angle_alpha   90.00
_cell.angle_beta   90.00
_cell.angle_gamma   90.00
#
_symmetry.space_group_name_H-M   'P 1'
#
loop_
_entity.id
_entity.type
_entity.pdbx_description
1 polymer ?
#
loop_
_entity_poly.entity_id
_entity_poly.type
_entity_poly.pdbx_seq_one_letter_code
_entity_poly.pdbx_strand_id
1 'polypeptide(L)'
;MSVQNYPVPRDVQNFLNGYPNGEDDETIDDNLKFYSNQLRCRPDNLLIDDLHRKSVCLGSTRLFCRAYCIPDGKEIMIRSSGNMDSYNGLLLLHLGTRFPIREPGMNGQSQVLQPHELTALKEKPEAIERLVTSYKLMLDFYGMRLVSEETGAIDRAHRYRNLVRSGHNYLRISRILKCLSEFGLERMNAPFLLHVLTEQSREQLNNRALIDSMDRWWLNCVRNNEEREWLAGVRQRVRQGEPFTREMYTDALEQRLKTGSFKETNA
;
A
#
# COMPACT_ATOMS: atom_id res chain seq x y z
N MET A 1 -17.02 -27.08 -10.79
CA MET A 1 -16.71 -26.67 -9.39
C MET A 1 -16.99 -25.18 -9.30
N SER A 2 -17.92 -24.79 -8.43
CA SER A 2 -18.44 -23.43 -8.36
C SER A 2 -17.35 -22.41 -8.01
N VAL A 3 -17.35 -21.29 -8.72
CA VAL A 3 -16.59 -20.08 -8.37
C VAL A 3 -16.93 -19.76 -6.91
N GLN A 4 -15.96 -19.86 -5.99
CA GLN A 4 -16.18 -19.31 -4.64
C GLN A 4 -16.21 -17.79 -4.77
N ASN A 5 -17.41 -17.28 -5.08
CA ASN A 5 -17.73 -15.87 -5.00
C ASN A 5 -17.87 -15.57 -3.52
N TYR A 6 -16.75 -15.24 -2.86
CA TYR A 6 -16.77 -14.87 -1.46
C TYR A 6 -17.66 -13.63 -1.30
N PRO A 7 -18.55 -13.59 -0.30
CA PRO A 7 -19.31 -12.39 -0.02
C PRO A 7 -18.32 -11.26 0.28
N VAL A 8 -18.54 -10.11 -0.35
CA VAL A 8 -17.71 -8.93 -0.14
C VAL A 8 -17.92 -8.44 1.29
N PRO A 9 -16.85 -8.29 2.11
CA PRO A 9 -16.98 -7.76 3.46
C PRO A 9 -17.63 -6.37 3.49
N ARG A 10 -18.39 -6.06 4.56
CA ARG A 10 -19.19 -4.84 4.66
C ARG A 10 -18.36 -3.55 4.53
N ASP A 11 -17.20 -3.50 5.17
CA ASP A 11 -16.28 -2.35 5.09
C ASP A 11 -15.72 -2.18 3.66
N VAL A 12 -15.41 -3.29 2.97
CA VAL A 12 -14.99 -3.25 1.57
C VAL A 12 -16.14 -2.81 0.67
N GLN A 13 -17.37 -3.25 0.93
CA GLN A 13 -18.55 -2.79 0.21
C GLN A 13 -18.78 -1.28 0.40
N ASN A 14 -18.63 -0.77 1.62
CA ASN A 14 -18.72 0.66 1.90
C ASN A 14 -17.65 1.45 1.14
N PHE A 15 -16.41 0.97 1.14
CA PHE A 15 -15.33 1.53 0.33
C PHE A 15 -15.71 1.57 -1.15
N LEU A 16 -16.14 0.45 -1.73
CA LEU A 16 -16.53 0.36 -3.14
C LEU A 16 -17.66 1.33 -3.50
N ASN A 17 -18.63 1.51 -2.60
CA ASN A 17 -19.74 2.45 -2.76
C ASN A 17 -19.35 3.92 -2.53
N GLY A 18 -18.08 4.21 -2.25
CA GLY A 18 -17.60 5.59 -2.06
C GLY A 18 -17.97 6.20 -0.72
N TYR A 19 -18.20 5.36 0.31
CA TYR A 19 -18.61 5.79 1.65
C TYR A 19 -19.89 6.64 1.64
N PRO A 20 -21.04 6.08 1.23
CA PRO A 20 -22.27 6.85 0.99
C PRO A 20 -22.85 7.56 2.22
N ASN A 21 -22.46 7.13 3.43
CA ASN A 21 -22.88 7.73 4.70
C ASN A 21 -21.76 8.53 5.38
N GLY A 22 -20.69 8.88 4.64
CA GLY A 22 -19.58 9.66 5.19
C GLY A 22 -20.01 11.11 5.40
N GLU A 23 -19.93 11.58 6.65
CA GLU A 23 -20.04 13.00 6.97
C GLU A 23 -18.69 13.69 6.68
N ASP A 24 -18.74 14.99 6.39
CA ASP A 24 -17.56 15.85 6.23
C ASP A 24 -17.54 16.86 7.37
N ASP A 25 -16.58 16.70 8.29
CA ASP A 25 -16.35 17.67 9.36
C ASP A 25 -15.23 18.63 8.92
N GLU A 26 -15.62 19.79 8.38
CA GLU A 26 -14.70 20.82 7.89
C GLU A 26 -13.85 21.47 9.00
N THR A 27 -14.08 21.15 10.27
CA THR A 27 -13.30 21.69 11.39
C THR A 27 -12.01 20.93 11.68
N ILE A 28 -11.85 19.74 11.08
CA ILE A 28 -10.72 18.83 11.34
C ILE A 28 -9.89 18.56 10.07
N ASP A 29 -8.57 18.75 10.15
CA ASP A 29 -7.67 18.77 9.00
C ASP A 29 -6.31 18.10 9.29
N ASP A 30 -6.26 17.14 10.23
CA ASP A 30 -5.02 16.49 10.66
C ASP A 30 -4.27 15.80 9.51
N ASN A 31 -4.98 15.12 8.60
CA ASN A 31 -4.35 14.47 7.45
C ASN A 31 -3.80 15.53 6.50
N LEU A 32 -4.57 16.59 6.23
CA LEU A 32 -4.11 17.69 5.39
C LEU A 32 -2.83 18.34 5.95
N LYS A 33 -2.81 18.64 7.25
CA LYS A 33 -1.63 19.19 7.94
C LYS A 33 -0.47 18.21 7.98
N PHE A 34 -0.71 16.91 8.19
CA PHE A 34 0.34 15.90 8.19
C PHE A 34 1.04 15.79 6.83
N TYR A 35 0.26 15.69 5.74
CA TYR A 35 0.81 15.60 4.37
C TYR A 35 1.33 16.94 3.83
N SER A 36 0.92 18.06 4.44
CA SER A 36 1.54 19.38 4.23
C SER A 36 2.80 19.57 5.11
N ASN A 37 3.25 18.53 5.83
CA ASN A 37 4.44 18.55 6.68
C ASN A 37 4.36 19.59 7.84
N GLN A 38 3.15 19.85 8.34
CA GLN A 38 2.85 20.82 9.40
C GLN A 38 2.42 20.17 10.71
N LEU A 39 1.82 18.97 10.65
CA LEU A 39 1.43 18.22 11.85
C LEU A 39 2.43 17.10 12.13
N ARG A 40 2.83 16.96 13.40
CA ARG A 40 3.67 15.86 13.87
C ARG A 40 2.80 14.65 14.18
N CYS A 41 3.13 13.49 13.62
CA CYS A 41 2.40 12.27 13.90
C CYS A 41 2.68 11.75 15.32
N ARG A 42 1.67 11.13 15.93
CA ARG A 42 1.81 10.43 17.20
C ARG A 42 1.99 8.92 16.97
N PRO A 43 2.73 8.22 17.86
CA PRO A 43 3.36 8.74 19.08
C PRO A 43 4.74 9.38 18.89
N ASP A 44 5.40 9.21 17.73
CA ASP A 44 6.84 9.52 17.61
C ASP A 44 7.18 11.02 17.49
N ASN A 45 6.18 11.90 17.39
CA ASN A 45 6.33 13.35 17.28
C ASN A 45 7.17 13.79 16.07
N LEU A 46 7.05 13.05 14.95
CA LEU A 46 7.79 13.30 13.71
C LEU A 46 6.91 13.95 12.65
N LEU A 47 7.48 14.83 11.84
CA LEU A 47 6.84 15.24 10.59
C LEU A 47 6.96 14.10 9.56
N ILE A 48 6.14 14.11 8.51
CA ILE A 48 6.17 13.07 7.47
C ILE A 48 7.53 13.00 6.77
N ASP A 49 8.20 14.14 6.55
CA ASP A 49 9.53 14.17 5.93
C ASP A 49 10.60 13.62 6.89
N ASP A 50 10.46 13.85 8.20
CA ASP A 50 11.33 13.23 9.22
C ASP A 50 11.15 11.71 9.26
N LEU A 51 9.91 11.26 9.16
CA LEU A 51 9.53 9.85 9.13
C LEU A 51 10.15 9.15 7.92
N HIS A 52 10.04 9.75 6.73
CA HIS A 52 10.63 9.19 5.51
C HIS A 52 12.15 9.10 5.61
N ARG A 53 12.82 10.17 6.08
CA ARG A 53 14.28 10.17 6.28
C ARG A 53 14.73 9.11 7.28
N LYS A 54 14.05 9.00 8.42
CA LYS A 54 14.35 7.98 9.44
C LYS A 54 14.15 6.57 8.90
N SER A 55 13.11 6.35 8.11
CA SER A 55 12.83 5.03 7.55
C SER A 55 13.92 4.58 6.55
N VAL A 56 14.42 5.48 5.71
CA VAL A 56 15.54 5.18 4.81
C VAL A 56 16.80 4.77 5.60
N CYS A 57 17.07 5.45 6.72
CA CYS A 57 18.23 5.13 7.55
C CYS A 57 18.15 3.75 8.21
N LEU A 58 16.94 3.31 8.59
CA LEU A 58 16.74 2.03 9.27
C LEU A 58 16.67 0.82 8.30
N GLY A 59 16.23 1.04 7.05
CA GLY A 59 16.14 0.00 6.02
C GLY A 59 17.48 -0.38 5.38
N SER A 60 18.50 0.47 5.50
CA SER A 60 19.84 0.19 4.97
C SER A 60 20.57 -0.80 5.87
N THR A 61 20.58 -2.08 5.50
CA THR A 61 21.42 -3.13 6.12
C THR A 61 22.92 -2.92 5.92
N ARG A 62 23.36 -1.82 5.29
CA ARG A 62 24.78 -1.43 5.27
C ARG A 62 25.11 -0.77 6.60
N LEU A 63 26.03 -1.38 7.34
CA LEU A 63 26.52 -1.04 8.68
C LEU A 63 26.98 0.41 8.93
N PHE A 64 26.78 1.35 8.00
CA PHE A 64 27.07 2.77 8.14
C PHE A 64 26.03 3.57 7.35
N CYS A 65 24.95 4.02 8.00
CA CYS A 65 24.22 5.18 7.51
C CYS A 65 25.04 6.43 7.83
N ARG A 66 25.81 6.91 6.85
CA ARG A 66 26.35 8.27 6.85
C ARG A 66 25.14 9.19 6.64
N ALA A 67 24.71 9.87 7.70
CA ALA A 67 23.62 10.82 7.64
C ALA A 67 23.92 11.90 6.58
N TYR A 68 23.02 12.10 5.63
CA TYR A 68 23.06 13.28 4.78
C TYR A 68 22.20 14.39 5.41
N CYS A 69 22.92 15.38 5.92
CA CYS A 69 22.67 16.80 6.13
C CYS A 69 21.21 17.34 6.13
N ILE A 70 20.86 17.99 7.24
CA ILE A 70 19.91 19.11 7.31
C ILE A 70 20.72 20.39 7.04
N PRO A 71 20.17 21.45 6.40
CA PRO A 71 20.89 22.71 6.15
C PRO A 71 21.42 23.45 7.39
N ASP A 72 21.01 23.07 8.61
CA ASP A 72 21.28 23.84 9.83
C ASP A 72 22.27 23.19 10.81
N GLY A 73 23.16 22.31 10.33
CA GLY A 73 24.40 21.97 11.06
C GLY A 73 24.26 21.25 12.41
N LYS A 74 23.08 20.72 12.76
CA LYS A 74 22.91 19.87 13.96
C LYS A 74 23.12 18.40 13.59
N GLU A 75 24.30 17.87 13.88
CA GLU A 75 24.53 16.42 13.92
C GLU A 75 23.65 15.79 15.01
N ILE A 76 22.56 15.15 14.61
CA ILE A 76 21.86 14.20 15.50
C ILE A 76 22.49 12.84 15.24
N MET A 77 23.41 12.44 16.11
CA MET A 77 23.89 11.06 16.21
C MET A 77 22.74 10.16 16.65
N ILE A 78 21.95 9.66 15.70
CA ILE A 78 21.01 8.58 15.98
C ILE A 78 21.84 7.31 16.13
N ARG A 79 22.21 6.96 17.37
CA ARG A 79 22.66 5.61 17.72
C ARG A 79 21.48 4.66 17.53
N SER A 80 21.23 4.22 16.30
CA SER A 80 20.37 3.08 16.07
C SER A 80 21.22 1.84 16.26
N SER A 81 20.96 1.07 17.32
CA SER A 81 21.11 -0.38 17.15
C SER A 81 20.24 -0.73 15.95
N GLY A 82 20.79 -1.38 14.93
CA GLY A 82 20.07 -1.74 13.70
C GLY A 82 19.02 -2.83 13.93
N ASN A 83 18.20 -2.70 14.98
CA ASN A 83 17.19 -3.68 15.33
C ASN A 83 15.93 -3.43 14.50
N MET A 84 15.61 -4.40 13.65
CA MET A 84 14.42 -4.51 12.81
C MET A 84 13.11 -4.31 13.61
N ASP A 85 13.11 -4.58 14.92
CA ASP A 85 11.95 -4.34 15.80
C ASP A 85 11.61 -2.85 15.99
N SER A 86 12.59 -1.95 15.90
CA SER A 86 12.35 -0.50 15.94
C SER A 86 11.70 0.02 14.65
N TYR A 87 12.11 -0.54 13.50
CA TYR A 87 11.50 -0.26 12.19
C TYR A 87 10.07 -0.80 12.12
N ASN A 88 9.85 -2.02 12.64
CA ASN A 88 8.55 -2.63 12.81
C ASN A 88 7.63 -1.71 13.63
N GLY A 89 8.05 -1.25 14.80
CA GLY A 89 7.28 -0.35 15.66
C GLY A 89 6.87 0.95 14.96
N LEU A 90 7.81 1.60 14.28
CA LEU A 90 7.59 2.87 13.56
C LEU A 90 6.57 2.71 12.42
N LEU A 91 6.70 1.66 11.62
CA LEU A 91 5.72 1.34 10.57
C LEU A 91 4.40 0.82 11.17
N LEU A 92 4.43 0.25 12.38
CA LEU A 92 3.26 -0.30 13.04
C LEU A 92 2.29 0.77 13.50
N LEU A 93 2.81 1.77 14.20
CA LEU A 93 2.05 2.81 14.89
C LEU A 93 1.45 3.86 13.95
N HIS A 94 2.12 4.17 12.84
CA HIS A 94 1.77 5.33 12.01
C HIS A 94 0.96 4.99 10.77
N LEU A 95 0.57 3.73 10.56
CA LEU A 95 -0.16 3.32 9.35
C LEU A 95 -1.46 4.14 9.17
N GLY A 96 -2.17 4.45 10.26
CA GLY A 96 -3.39 5.26 10.23
C GLY A 96 -3.17 6.61 9.56
N THR A 97 -2.13 7.32 10.01
CA THR A 97 -1.69 8.64 9.52
C THR A 97 -0.99 8.58 8.16
N ARG A 98 -0.22 7.52 7.87
CA ARG A 98 0.53 7.34 6.60
C ARG A 98 -0.31 6.82 5.43
N PHE A 99 -1.48 6.26 5.68
CA PHE A 99 -2.40 5.79 4.65
C PHE A 99 -3.82 6.08 5.13
N PRO A 100 -4.25 7.35 5.14
CA PRO A 100 -5.54 7.73 5.65
C PRO A 100 -6.64 7.22 4.71
N ILE A 101 -7.72 6.73 5.31
CA ILE A 101 -8.97 6.33 4.64
C ILE A 101 -10.15 6.80 5.49
N ARG A 102 -11.35 6.79 4.94
CA ARG A 102 -12.58 7.23 5.63
C ARG A 102 -13.12 6.20 6.63
N GLU A 103 -12.26 5.30 7.09
CA GLU A 103 -12.57 4.25 8.05
C GLU A 103 -11.61 4.33 9.25
N PRO A 104 -12.10 4.09 10.48
CA PRO A 104 -11.25 4.06 11.65
C PRO A 104 -10.19 2.96 11.51
N GLY A 105 -8.97 3.28 11.96
CA GLY A 105 -7.88 2.32 12.04
C GLY A 105 -7.71 1.73 13.44
N MET A 106 -6.73 0.83 13.58
CA MET A 106 -6.32 0.31 14.90
C MET A 106 -5.65 1.39 15.77
N ASN A 107 -5.13 2.46 15.15
CA ASN A 107 -4.60 3.60 15.89
C ASN A 107 -5.73 4.60 16.14
N GLY A 108 -6.32 4.55 17.33
CA GLY A 108 -7.40 5.48 17.74
C GLY A 108 -6.99 6.95 17.88
N GLN A 109 -5.69 7.26 17.72
CA GLN A 109 -5.18 8.64 17.66
C GLN A 109 -5.09 9.16 16.22
N SER A 110 -5.33 8.33 15.21
CA SER A 110 -5.35 8.76 13.81
C SER A 110 -6.76 9.21 13.43
N GLN A 111 -6.90 10.47 13.02
CA GLN A 111 -8.11 10.99 12.39
C GLN A 111 -8.46 10.17 11.14
N VAL A 112 -9.75 9.92 10.91
CA VAL A 112 -10.22 9.38 9.61
C VAL A 112 -10.10 10.45 8.52
N LEU A 113 -9.91 10.03 7.28
CA LEU A 113 -9.80 10.97 6.16
C LEU A 113 -11.14 11.67 5.90
N GLN A 114 -11.14 13.00 5.87
CA GLN A 114 -12.31 13.79 5.49
C GLN A 114 -12.38 14.04 3.96
N PRO A 115 -13.59 14.18 3.38
CA PRO A 115 -13.75 14.50 1.96
C PRO A 115 -13.06 15.82 1.53
N HIS A 116 -13.16 16.89 2.31
CA HIS A 116 -12.47 18.15 2.01
C HIS A 116 -10.94 17.98 2.03
N GLU A 117 -10.39 17.24 3.00
CA GLU A 117 -8.95 16.92 3.05
C GLU A 117 -8.50 16.15 1.81
N LEU A 118 -9.25 15.11 1.40
CA LEU A 118 -8.91 14.32 0.22
C LEU A 118 -8.89 15.19 -1.04
N THR A 119 -9.87 16.08 -1.18
CA THR A 119 -9.95 17.01 -2.32
C THR A 119 -8.71 17.90 -2.35
N ALA A 120 -8.40 18.57 -1.24
CA ALA A 120 -7.24 19.45 -1.13
C ALA A 120 -5.90 18.70 -1.32
N LEU A 121 -5.78 17.48 -0.82
CA LEU A 121 -4.55 16.69 -0.94
C LEU A 121 -4.29 16.20 -2.36
N LYS A 122 -5.32 15.85 -3.12
CA LYS A 122 -5.18 15.42 -4.52
C LYS A 122 -4.68 16.54 -5.43
N GLU A 123 -4.92 17.80 -5.05
CA GLU A 123 -4.42 18.98 -5.77
C GLU A 123 -2.98 19.34 -5.41
N LYS A 124 -2.37 18.70 -4.41
CA LYS A 124 -0.99 18.96 -3.96
C LYS A 124 -0.01 17.87 -4.43
N PRO A 125 0.83 18.14 -5.44
CA PRO A 125 1.80 17.15 -5.93
C PRO A 125 2.73 16.63 -4.83
N GLU A 126 3.21 17.50 -3.94
CA GLU A 126 4.08 17.11 -2.82
C GLU A 126 3.40 16.12 -1.86
N ALA A 127 2.09 16.24 -1.64
CA ALA A 127 1.35 15.30 -0.81
C ALA A 127 1.26 13.91 -1.47
N ILE A 128 1.06 13.88 -2.79
CA ILE A 128 1.07 12.65 -3.58
C ILE A 128 2.46 12.01 -3.56
N GLU A 129 3.53 12.78 -3.74
CA GLU A 129 4.92 12.29 -3.65
C GLU A 129 5.23 11.69 -2.28
N ARG A 130 4.76 12.32 -1.20
CA ARG A 130 4.89 11.80 0.16
C ARG A 130 4.11 10.50 0.36
N LEU A 131 2.90 10.39 -0.20
CA LEU A 131 2.12 9.15 -0.17
C LEU A 131 2.83 8.02 -0.93
N VAL A 132 3.34 8.30 -2.13
CA VAL A 132 4.12 7.33 -2.93
C VAL A 132 5.41 6.92 -2.22
N THR A 133 6.10 7.86 -1.56
CA THR A 133 7.27 7.56 -0.73
C THR A 133 6.91 6.64 0.44
N SER A 134 5.78 6.87 1.11
CA SER A 134 5.26 5.94 2.11
C SER A 134 4.97 4.56 1.53
N TYR A 135 4.40 4.48 0.33
CA TYR A 135 4.13 3.21 -0.34
C TYR A 135 5.41 2.43 -0.66
N LYS A 136 6.43 3.08 -1.21
CA LYS A 136 7.75 2.48 -1.47
C LYS A 136 8.36 1.88 -0.20
N LEU A 137 8.30 2.62 0.91
CA LEU A 137 8.81 2.15 2.21
C LEU A 137 8.05 0.92 2.73
N MET A 138 6.73 0.86 2.53
CA MET A 138 5.93 -0.31 2.89
C MET A 138 6.20 -1.51 1.98
N LEU A 139 6.41 -1.30 0.69
CA LEU A 139 6.80 -2.36 -0.24
C LEU A 139 8.15 -2.97 0.16
N ASP A 140 9.15 -2.12 0.41
CA ASP A 140 10.47 -2.58 0.87
C ASP A 140 10.34 -3.34 2.19
N PHE A 141 9.56 -2.82 3.14
CA PHE A 141 9.25 -3.53 4.37
C PHE A 141 8.71 -4.94 4.13
N TYR A 142 7.86 -5.13 3.12
CA TYR A 142 7.31 -6.44 2.78
C TYR A 142 8.25 -7.35 1.99
N GLY A 143 9.39 -6.86 1.50
CA GLY A 143 10.32 -7.60 0.64
C GLY A 143 10.14 -7.34 -0.86
N MET A 144 9.48 -6.25 -1.22
CA MET A 144 9.16 -5.84 -2.59
C MET A 144 9.80 -4.49 -2.92
N ARG A 145 9.91 -4.13 -4.20
CA ARG A 145 10.29 -2.78 -4.64
C ARG A 145 9.35 -2.30 -5.73
N LEU A 146 9.05 -1.00 -5.72
CA LEU A 146 8.37 -0.34 -6.84
C LEU A 146 9.41 -0.09 -7.94
N VAL A 147 9.13 -0.60 -9.15
CA VAL A 147 10.00 -0.48 -10.33
C VAL A 147 9.56 0.68 -11.23
N SER A 148 8.24 0.91 -11.34
CA SER A 148 7.68 2.04 -12.09
C SER A 148 6.50 2.65 -11.35
N GLU A 149 6.53 3.96 -11.17
CA GLU A 149 5.40 4.72 -10.61
C GLU A 149 4.27 4.94 -11.61
N GLU A 150 4.60 4.89 -12.91
CA GLU A 150 3.64 5.05 -14.00
C GLU A 150 2.74 3.82 -14.12
N THR A 151 3.34 2.63 -14.23
CA THR A 151 2.59 1.38 -14.38
C THR A 151 2.24 0.73 -13.04
N GLY A 152 2.89 1.16 -11.96
CA GLY A 152 2.80 0.52 -10.65
C GLY A 152 3.57 -0.80 -10.55
N ALA A 153 4.42 -1.12 -11.53
CA ALA A 153 5.16 -2.39 -11.57
C ALA A 153 5.99 -2.61 -10.31
N ILE A 154 5.94 -3.83 -9.78
CA ILE A 154 6.62 -4.27 -8.56
C ILE A 154 7.51 -5.46 -8.87
N ASP A 155 8.61 -5.57 -8.15
CA ASP A 155 9.50 -6.72 -8.21
C ASP A 155 9.93 -7.16 -6.80
N ARG A 156 10.44 -8.38 -6.69
CA ARG A 156 10.95 -8.93 -5.44
C ARG A 156 12.28 -8.26 -5.08
N ALA A 157 12.35 -7.66 -3.89
CA ALA A 157 13.58 -7.06 -3.36
C ALA A 157 14.36 -8.03 -2.47
N HIS A 158 13.68 -8.72 -1.56
CA HIS A 158 14.31 -9.67 -0.64
C HIS A 158 13.31 -10.75 -0.17
N ARG A 159 13.57 -11.43 0.95
CA ARG A 159 12.66 -12.46 1.49
C ARG A 159 11.44 -11.81 2.15
N TYR A 160 10.25 -12.38 1.96
CA TYR A 160 8.98 -11.89 2.52
C TYR A 160 8.79 -12.12 4.03
N ARG A 161 9.87 -12.19 4.81
CA ARG A 161 9.84 -12.52 6.25
C ARG A 161 8.87 -11.62 7.01
N ASN A 162 8.92 -10.32 6.74
CA ASN A 162 8.06 -9.35 7.40
C ASN A 162 6.60 -9.54 7.01
N LEU A 163 6.30 -9.63 5.71
CA LEU A 163 4.92 -9.75 5.23
C LEU A 163 4.21 -10.95 5.87
N VAL A 164 4.86 -12.12 5.94
CA VAL A 164 4.23 -13.35 6.45
C VAL A 164 4.30 -13.51 7.97
N ARG A 165 5.08 -12.69 8.69
CA ARG A 165 5.28 -12.80 10.14
C ARG A 165 4.02 -12.51 10.96
N SER A 166 3.11 -11.66 10.46
CA SER A 166 1.92 -11.24 11.21
C SER A 166 0.73 -10.98 10.29
N GLY A 167 -0.44 -11.49 10.69
CA GLY A 167 -1.71 -11.23 10.01
C GLY A 167 -2.12 -9.75 10.02
N HIS A 168 -1.60 -8.93 10.94
CA HIS A 168 -1.79 -7.48 10.91
C HIS A 168 -1.27 -6.86 9.61
N ASN A 169 -0.26 -7.45 8.98
CA ASN A 169 0.23 -6.98 7.69
C ASN A 169 -0.81 -7.09 6.58
N TYR A 170 -1.71 -8.07 6.69
CA TYR A 170 -2.76 -8.24 5.69
C TYR A 170 -3.81 -7.15 5.81
N LEU A 171 -4.14 -6.75 7.04
CA LEU A 171 -4.99 -5.58 7.30
C LEU A 171 -4.33 -4.28 6.83
N ARG A 172 -3.00 -4.16 6.98
CA ARG A 172 -2.25 -3.00 6.46
C ARG A 172 -2.33 -2.90 4.96
N ILE A 173 -2.14 -4.02 4.26
CA ILE A 173 -2.22 -4.08 2.81
C ILE A 173 -3.62 -3.64 2.36
N SER A 174 -4.69 -4.14 2.99
CA SER A 174 -6.05 -3.67 2.69
C SER A 174 -6.19 -2.15 2.84
N ARG A 175 -5.67 -1.56 3.93
CA ARG A 175 -5.71 -0.10 4.14
C ARG A 175 -4.90 0.66 3.07
N ILE A 176 -3.72 0.17 2.70
CA ILE A 176 -2.87 0.76 1.67
C ILE A 176 -3.61 0.75 0.32
N LEU A 177 -4.19 -0.39 -0.08
CA LEU A 177 -4.92 -0.50 -1.35
C LEU A 177 -6.12 0.46 -1.41
N LYS A 178 -6.93 0.51 -0.34
CA LYS A 178 -8.04 1.47 -0.23
C LYS A 178 -7.56 2.92 -0.31
N CYS A 179 -6.48 3.27 0.40
CA CYS A 179 -5.89 4.60 0.39
C CYS A 179 -5.41 4.98 -1.01
N LEU A 180 -4.66 4.11 -1.69
CA LEU A 180 -4.22 4.36 -3.06
C LEU A 180 -5.41 4.65 -3.98
N SER A 181 -6.52 3.92 -3.85
CA SER A 181 -7.73 4.20 -4.63
C SER A 181 -8.38 5.55 -4.31
N GLU A 182 -8.48 5.94 -3.02
CA GLU A 182 -9.02 7.27 -2.63
C GLU A 182 -8.25 8.41 -3.31
N PHE A 183 -6.92 8.31 -3.32
CA PHE A 183 -6.03 9.34 -3.86
C PHE A 183 -5.89 9.29 -5.40
N GLY A 184 -6.67 8.44 -6.09
CA GLY A 184 -6.57 8.29 -7.54
C GLY A 184 -5.30 7.55 -7.99
N LEU A 185 -4.65 6.83 -7.08
CA LEU A 185 -3.45 6.04 -7.33
C LEU A 185 -3.73 4.54 -7.56
N GLU A 186 -4.98 4.17 -7.85
CA GLU A 186 -5.43 2.78 -8.02
C GLU A 186 -4.62 1.98 -9.06
N ARG A 187 -3.94 2.67 -10.00
CA ARG A 187 -3.04 2.03 -10.96
C ARG A 187 -1.96 1.15 -10.32
N MET A 188 -1.62 1.37 -9.06
CA MET A 188 -0.66 0.59 -8.27
C MET A 188 -1.26 -0.69 -7.64
N ASN A 189 -2.58 -0.79 -7.51
CA ASN A 189 -3.23 -1.90 -6.80
C ASN A 189 -3.20 -3.20 -7.60
N ALA A 190 -3.61 -3.17 -8.87
CA ALA A 190 -3.59 -4.36 -9.72
C ALA A 190 -2.19 -4.99 -9.88
N PRO A 191 -1.11 -4.22 -10.16
CA PRO A 191 0.26 -4.75 -10.16
C PRO A 191 0.69 -5.39 -8.84
N PHE A 192 0.26 -4.87 -7.68
CA PHE A 192 0.54 -5.49 -6.40
C PHE A 192 -0.11 -6.88 -6.28
N LEU A 193 -1.40 -6.98 -6.64
CA LEU A 193 -2.16 -8.23 -6.60
C LEU A 193 -1.58 -9.28 -7.56
N LEU A 194 -1.24 -8.85 -8.78
CA LEU A 194 -0.60 -9.73 -9.77
C LEU A 194 0.77 -10.22 -9.29
N HIS A 195 1.58 -9.36 -8.66
CA HIS A 195 2.86 -9.77 -8.09
C HIS A 195 2.68 -10.84 -7.01
N VAL A 196 1.69 -10.68 -6.12
CA VAL A 196 1.35 -11.70 -5.13
C VAL A 196 0.96 -13.02 -5.79
N LEU A 197 0.13 -13.01 -6.85
CA LEU A 197 -0.27 -14.20 -7.58
C LEU A 197 0.92 -14.87 -8.29
N THR A 198 1.85 -14.09 -8.85
CA THR A 198 3.10 -14.60 -9.42
C THR A 198 3.94 -15.32 -8.38
N GLU A 199 4.07 -14.74 -7.19
CA GLU A 199 4.87 -15.33 -6.12
C GLU A 199 4.18 -16.57 -5.51
N GLN A 200 2.85 -16.59 -5.42
CA GLN A 200 2.05 -17.78 -5.07
C GLN A 200 2.25 -18.94 -6.05
N SER A 201 2.34 -18.62 -7.35
CA SER A 201 2.63 -19.60 -8.41
C SER A 201 4.06 -20.16 -8.32
N ARG A 202 4.96 -19.50 -7.58
CA ARG A 202 6.35 -19.92 -7.32
C ARG A 202 6.54 -20.53 -5.93
N GLU A 203 5.46 -20.98 -5.31
CA GLU A 203 5.45 -21.52 -3.96
C GLU A 203 5.92 -20.53 -2.86
N GLN A 204 5.97 -19.24 -3.17
CA GLN A 204 6.18 -18.18 -2.18
C GLN A 204 4.82 -17.63 -1.73
N LEU A 205 4.73 -17.03 -0.54
CA LEU A 205 3.48 -16.39 -0.08
C LEU A 205 2.24 -17.32 -0.01
N ASN A 206 2.43 -18.64 0.03
CA ASN A 206 1.34 -19.64 0.02
C ASN A 206 0.77 -20.01 1.39
N ASN A 207 0.96 -19.17 2.41
CA ASN A 207 0.32 -19.42 3.69
C ASN A 207 -1.20 -19.18 3.58
N ARG A 208 -2.00 -20.04 4.22
CA ARG A 208 -3.47 -20.03 4.12
C ARG A 208 -4.07 -18.66 4.44
N ALA A 209 -3.56 -17.97 5.47
CA ALA A 209 -4.10 -16.69 5.90
C ALA A 209 -3.87 -15.56 4.86
N LEU A 210 -2.73 -15.59 4.16
CA LEU A 210 -2.44 -14.68 3.06
C LEU A 210 -3.31 -14.97 1.85
N ILE A 211 -3.46 -16.24 1.47
CA ILE A 211 -4.36 -16.66 0.39
C ILE A 211 -5.79 -16.19 0.68
N ASP A 212 -6.27 -16.38 1.91
CA ASP A 212 -7.60 -15.91 2.34
C ASP A 212 -7.73 -14.38 2.24
N SER A 213 -6.69 -13.66 2.68
CA SER A 213 -6.64 -12.20 2.59
C SER A 213 -6.64 -11.69 1.15
N MET A 214 -5.85 -12.32 0.27
CA MET A 214 -5.81 -12.03 -1.15
C MET A 214 -7.19 -12.22 -1.79
N ASP A 215 -7.80 -13.38 -1.55
CA ASP A 215 -9.01 -13.81 -2.26
C ASP A 215 -10.30 -13.14 -1.77
N ARG A 216 -10.37 -12.80 -0.48
CA ARG A 216 -11.58 -12.22 0.15
C ARG A 216 -11.51 -10.72 0.36
N TRP A 217 -10.31 -10.16 0.51
CA TRP A 217 -10.13 -8.77 0.91
C TRP A 217 -9.40 -7.94 -0.14
N TRP A 218 -8.14 -8.28 -0.45
CA TRP A 218 -7.28 -7.41 -1.27
C TRP A 218 -7.80 -7.26 -2.69
N LEU A 219 -8.27 -8.34 -3.31
CA LEU A 219 -8.87 -8.31 -4.64
C LEU A 219 -10.10 -7.38 -4.69
N ASN A 220 -10.88 -7.34 -3.62
CA ASN A 220 -12.06 -6.49 -3.52
C ASN A 220 -11.73 -5.02 -3.21
N CYS A 221 -10.47 -4.69 -2.91
CA CYS A 221 -10.00 -3.31 -2.70
C CYS A 221 -9.63 -2.58 -4.01
N VAL A 222 -10.09 -3.09 -5.16
CA VAL A 222 -9.98 -2.42 -6.47
C VAL A 222 -11.37 -1.88 -6.86
N ARG A 223 -11.49 -0.56 -7.04
CA ARG A 223 -12.74 0.12 -7.42
C ARG A 223 -13.08 -0.12 -8.89
N ASN A 224 -12.09 -0.12 -9.79
CA ASN A 224 -12.30 -0.45 -11.18
C ASN A 224 -12.86 -1.88 -11.31
N ASN A 225 -14.14 -1.98 -11.70
CA ASN A 225 -14.83 -3.26 -11.76
C ASN A 225 -14.25 -4.18 -12.84
N GLU A 226 -13.85 -3.64 -13.98
CA GLU A 226 -13.30 -4.40 -15.09
C GLU A 226 -11.95 -5.04 -14.71
N GLU A 227 -11.04 -4.25 -14.11
CA GLU A 227 -9.75 -4.76 -13.64
C GLU A 227 -9.96 -5.80 -12.53
N ARG A 228 -10.88 -5.55 -11.60
CA ARG A 228 -11.19 -6.49 -10.52
C ARG A 228 -11.76 -7.81 -11.02
N GLU A 229 -12.65 -7.80 -12.01
CA GLU A 229 -13.16 -9.01 -12.65
C GLU A 229 -12.05 -9.78 -13.36
N TRP A 230 -11.17 -9.08 -14.09
CA TRP A 230 -10.05 -9.71 -14.76
C TRP A 230 -9.07 -10.34 -13.76
N LEU A 231 -8.73 -9.63 -12.68
CA LEU A 231 -7.92 -10.14 -11.57
C LEU A 231 -8.56 -11.36 -10.90
N ALA A 232 -9.89 -11.37 -10.74
CA ALA A 232 -10.63 -12.51 -10.20
C ALA A 232 -10.46 -13.76 -11.06
N GLY A 233 -10.43 -13.59 -12.39
CA GLY A 233 -10.14 -14.65 -13.36
C GLY A 233 -8.70 -15.17 -13.29
N VAL A 234 -7.71 -14.28 -13.22
CA VAL A 234 -6.29 -14.67 -13.04
C VAL A 234 -6.14 -15.46 -11.74
N ARG A 235 -6.68 -14.93 -10.63
CA ARG A 235 -6.67 -15.60 -9.33
C ARG A 235 -7.32 -16.98 -9.41
N GLN A 236 -8.44 -17.12 -10.12
CA GLN A 236 -9.11 -18.42 -10.26
C GLN A 236 -8.23 -19.46 -10.96
N ARG A 237 -7.57 -19.09 -12.07
CA ARG A 237 -6.63 -19.97 -12.77
C ARG A 237 -5.48 -20.43 -11.87
N VAL A 238 -4.89 -19.49 -11.12
CA VAL A 238 -3.85 -19.81 -10.12
C VAL A 238 -4.33 -20.80 -9.06
N ARG A 239 -5.56 -20.66 -8.56
CA ARG A 239 -6.14 -21.62 -7.59
C ARG A 239 -6.47 -22.98 -8.21
N GLN A 240 -6.67 -23.05 -9.52
CA GLN A 240 -6.87 -24.29 -10.28
C GLN A 240 -5.54 -24.98 -10.64
N GLY A 241 -4.40 -24.38 -10.29
CA GLY A 241 -3.07 -24.93 -10.54
C GLY A 241 -2.39 -24.40 -11.81
N GLU A 242 -3.01 -23.46 -12.52
CA GLU A 242 -2.39 -22.79 -13.67
C GLU A 242 -1.51 -21.62 -13.20
N PRO A 243 -0.18 -21.69 -13.36
CA PRO A 243 0.72 -20.67 -12.81
C PRO A 243 0.57 -19.34 -13.57
N PHE A 244 0.60 -18.23 -12.83
CA PHE A 244 0.72 -16.89 -13.40
C PHE A 244 2.18 -16.45 -13.37
N THR A 245 2.86 -16.50 -14.51
CA THR A 245 4.32 -16.31 -14.58
C THR A 245 4.74 -14.85 -14.51
N ARG A 246 6.05 -14.59 -14.40
CA ARG A 246 6.58 -13.22 -14.44
C ARG A 246 6.53 -12.59 -15.83
N GLU A 247 6.57 -13.41 -16.87
CA GLU A 247 6.36 -12.99 -18.26
C GLU A 247 4.91 -12.49 -18.42
N MET A 248 3.92 -13.31 -18.03
CA MET A 248 2.51 -12.93 -18.04
C MET A 248 2.22 -11.66 -17.21
N TYR A 249 2.90 -11.50 -16.08
CA TYR A 249 2.84 -10.26 -15.29
C TYR A 249 3.28 -9.04 -16.11
N THR A 250 4.41 -9.15 -16.82
CA THR A 250 4.99 -8.06 -17.60
C THR A 250 4.11 -7.74 -18.79
N ASP A 251 3.66 -8.76 -19.52
CA ASP A 251 2.77 -8.64 -20.68
C ASP A 251 1.45 -7.96 -20.29
N ALA A 252 0.86 -8.35 -19.15
CA ALA A 252 -0.37 -7.74 -18.66
C ALA A 252 -0.20 -6.24 -18.35
N LEU A 253 0.93 -5.84 -17.77
CA LEU A 253 1.20 -4.42 -17.50
C LEU A 253 1.47 -3.63 -18.78
N GLU A 254 2.19 -4.20 -19.74
CA GLU A 254 2.40 -3.57 -21.04
C GLU A 254 1.11 -3.40 -21.82
N GLN A 255 0.24 -4.42 -21.81
CA GLN A 255 -1.06 -4.37 -22.45
C GLN A 255 -1.90 -3.26 -21.83
N ARG A 256 -2.01 -3.21 -20.50
CA ARG A 256 -2.72 -2.13 -19.81
C ARG A 256 -2.16 -0.75 -20.14
N LEU A 257 -0.84 -0.61 -20.24
CA LEU A 257 -0.22 0.66 -20.63
C LEU A 257 -0.58 1.06 -22.07
N LYS A 258 -0.68 0.10 -22.99
CA LYS A 258 -1.00 0.33 -24.41
C LYS A 258 -2.49 0.58 -24.66
N THR A 259 -3.39 -0.16 -24.00
CA THR A 259 -4.83 -0.18 -24.30
C THR A 259 -5.70 0.48 -23.23
N GLY A 260 -5.13 0.74 -22.04
CA GLY A 260 -5.89 1.17 -20.86
C GLY A 260 -6.64 0.04 -20.14
N SER A 261 -6.56 -1.21 -20.61
CA SER A 261 -7.24 -2.38 -20.00
C SER A 261 -6.35 -3.63 -20.00
N PHE A 262 -6.58 -4.51 -19.03
CA PHE A 262 -5.98 -5.84 -19.02
C PHE A 262 -6.70 -6.83 -19.96
N LYS A 263 -7.89 -6.50 -20.46
CA LYS A 263 -8.61 -7.34 -21.42
C LYS A 263 -7.97 -7.19 -22.80
N GLU A 264 -7.82 -8.29 -23.51
CA GLU A 264 -7.43 -8.25 -24.93
C GLU A 264 -8.55 -7.52 -25.67
N THR A 265 -8.19 -6.45 -26.38
CA THR A 265 -9.11 -5.83 -27.31
C THR A 265 -9.17 -6.77 -28.50
N ASN A 266 -10.27 -7.53 -28.65
CA ASN A 266 -10.53 -8.24 -29.89
C ASN A 266 -10.61 -7.18 -31.00
N ALA A 267 -9.55 -7.07 -31.79
CA ALA A 267 -9.55 -6.32 -33.04
C ALA A 267 -10.31 -7.10 -34.12
#